data_AF-A0A918GYK9-F1
#
_entry.id   AF-A0A918GYK9-F1
#
_cell.length_a   1.000
_cell.length_b   1.000
_cell.length_c   1.000
_cell.angle_alpha   90.00
_cell.angle_beta   90.00
_cell.angle_gamma   90.00
#
_symmetry.space_group_name_H-M   'P 1'
#
loop_
_entity.id
_entity.type
_entity.pdbx_description
1 polymer ?
#
loop_
_entity_poly.entity_id
_entity_poly.type
_entity_poly.pdbx_seq_one_letter_code
_entity_poly.pdbx_strand_id
1 'polypeptide(L)'
;MAVEPPLVVQPLKGRWCGECRTGPLSMIVMEFHRTYCLDCADLGHLVYLPRGDAALTRRAREASALWAVVVRHNKRRTRYERQGLLVEEAALAVAEAACLADADARARRRERDAARRAAQDVRFMAAFRAEILRLYPDCPAARADEIAAHASVRGSGRVGRSAAGRALDPGAVGAAVRAAVRHVDTEYDALLMQRVPRHQARRRVAPAIEAVLRAWRR
;
A
#
# COMPACT_ATOMS: atom_id res chain seq x y z
N MET A 1 28.87 -10.98 -3.26
CA MET A 1 28.54 -9.54 -3.42
C MET A 1 27.26 -9.47 -4.21
N ALA A 2 26.18 -8.90 -3.67
CA ALA A 2 24.97 -8.69 -4.46
C ALA A 2 25.30 -7.60 -5.48
N VAL A 3 25.49 -7.99 -6.74
CA VAL A 3 25.63 -7.03 -7.85
C VAL A 3 24.29 -6.30 -7.92
N GLU A 4 24.32 -5.00 -7.69
CA GLU A 4 23.13 -4.17 -7.82
C GLU A 4 22.69 -4.23 -9.29
N PRO A 5 21.43 -4.63 -9.57
CA PRO A 5 21.00 -4.81 -10.95
C PRO A 5 21.03 -3.47 -11.70
N PRO A 6 21.34 -3.47 -13.00
CA PRO A 6 21.24 -2.27 -13.81
C PRO A 6 19.86 -1.60 -13.68
N LEU A 7 19.87 -0.27 -13.60
CA LEU A 7 18.66 0.54 -13.49
C LEU A 7 18.33 1.16 -14.84
N VAL A 8 17.15 0.82 -15.37
CA VAL A 8 16.61 1.35 -16.61
C VAL A 8 15.51 2.36 -16.30
N VAL A 9 15.59 3.54 -16.90
CA VAL A 9 14.63 4.62 -16.68
C VAL A 9 13.77 4.80 -17.91
N GLN A 10 12.44 4.83 -17.75
CA GLN A 10 11.52 5.36 -18.75
C GLN A 10 11.46 6.88 -18.61
N PRO A 11 12.04 7.65 -19.55
CA PRO A 11 12.14 9.09 -19.41
C PRO A 11 10.78 9.75 -19.69
N LEU A 12 10.51 10.87 -19.01
CA LEU A 12 9.28 11.66 -19.22
C LEU A 12 9.38 12.65 -20.40
N LYS A 13 10.57 12.79 -20.98
CA LYS A 13 10.90 13.69 -22.10
C LYS A 13 11.83 12.91 -23.04
N GLY A 14 11.87 13.30 -24.31
CA GLY A 14 12.79 12.71 -25.29
C GLY A 14 14.24 12.70 -24.79
N ARG A 15 14.93 11.59 -25.05
CA ARG A 15 16.34 11.37 -24.76
C ARG A 15 17.00 10.70 -25.96
N TRP A 16 18.28 10.97 -26.16
CA TRP A 16 19.09 10.42 -27.23
C TRP A 16 20.25 9.65 -26.64
N CYS A 17 20.68 8.59 -27.31
CA CYS A 17 21.85 7.85 -26.90
C CYS A 17 23.11 8.72 -27.07
N GLY A 18 23.99 8.73 -26.06
CA GLY A 18 25.27 9.42 -26.10
C GLY A 18 26.31 8.77 -27.01
N GLU A 19 26.09 7.53 -27.43
CA GLU A 19 26.98 6.73 -28.27
C GLU A 19 26.47 6.66 -29.71
N CYS A 20 25.38 5.92 -29.96
CA CYS A 20 24.83 5.75 -31.31
C CYS A 20 24.00 6.93 -31.82
N ARG A 21 23.73 7.93 -30.97
CA ARG A 21 22.93 9.14 -31.28
C ARG A 21 21.47 8.88 -31.70
N THR A 22 20.97 7.66 -31.56
CA THR A 22 19.57 7.31 -31.85
C THR A 22 18.63 7.85 -30.76
N GLY A 23 17.43 8.25 -31.16
CA GLY A 23 16.36 8.70 -30.27
C GLY A 23 15.15 9.23 -31.04
N PRO A 24 14.05 9.60 -30.36
CA PRO A 24 13.88 9.60 -28.91
C PRO A 24 13.73 8.19 -28.32
N LEU A 25 14.41 7.93 -27.20
CA LEU A 25 14.42 6.63 -26.52
C LEU A 25 13.25 6.49 -25.54
N SER A 26 12.59 5.32 -25.55
CA SER A 26 11.52 4.95 -24.62
C SER A 26 12.04 4.39 -23.28
N MET A 27 13.27 3.87 -23.28
CA MET A 27 14.01 3.40 -22.11
C MET A 27 15.47 3.80 -22.26
N ILE A 28 16.08 4.21 -21.15
CA ILE A 28 17.49 4.63 -21.10
C ILE A 28 18.19 3.98 -19.91
N VAL A 29 19.49 3.76 -20.07
CA VAL A 29 20.42 3.51 -18.96
C VAL A 29 21.20 4.79 -18.72
N MET A 30 21.41 5.14 -17.44
CA MET A 30 22.28 6.27 -17.09
C MET A 30 23.61 5.74 -16.56
N GLU A 31 24.69 6.03 -17.29
CA GLU A 31 26.05 5.69 -16.90
C GLU A 31 26.96 6.88 -17.12
N PHE A 32 27.87 7.16 -16.18
CA PHE A 32 28.83 8.27 -16.27
C PHE A 32 28.21 9.62 -16.70
N HIS A 33 27.04 9.95 -16.15
CA HIS A 33 26.26 11.15 -16.49
C HIS A 33 25.79 11.27 -17.95
N ARG A 34 25.82 10.17 -18.72
CA ARG A 34 25.30 10.08 -20.09
C ARG A 34 24.15 9.08 -20.15
N THR A 35 23.32 9.23 -21.17
CA THR A 35 22.19 8.32 -21.44
C THR A 35 22.53 7.38 -22.58
N TYR A 36 22.34 6.08 -22.37
CA TYR A 36 22.55 5.05 -23.39
C TYR A 36 21.21 4.38 -23.75
N CYS A 37 21.08 3.91 -24.99
CA CYS A 37 19.99 3.03 -25.36
C CYS A 37 20.25 1.63 -24.80
N LEU A 38 19.26 0.74 -24.88
CA LEU A 38 19.41 -0.62 -24.36
C LEU A 38 20.50 -1.39 -25.10
N ASP A 39 20.66 -1.21 -26.41
CA ASP A 39 21.68 -1.90 -27.20
C ASP A 39 23.10 -1.48 -26.79
N CYS A 40 23.38 -0.17 -26.72
CA CYS A 40 24.66 0.37 -26.27
C CYS A 40 24.99 0.05 -24.80
N ALA A 41 23.97 -0.31 -24.01
CA ALA A 41 24.15 -0.73 -22.61
C ALA A 41 24.14 -2.26 -22.45
N ASP A 42 24.27 -3.02 -23.53
CA ASP A 42 24.24 -4.49 -23.56
C ASP A 42 22.96 -5.12 -22.96
N LEU A 43 21.84 -4.37 -22.95
CA LEU A 43 20.52 -4.84 -22.49
C LEU A 43 19.50 -5.00 -23.62
N GLY A 44 19.87 -4.70 -24.87
CA GLY A 44 18.97 -4.72 -26.03
C GLY A 44 18.36 -6.09 -26.35
N HIS A 45 19.03 -7.16 -25.93
CA HIS A 45 18.57 -8.54 -26.11
C HIS A 45 17.57 -8.99 -25.03
N LEU A 46 17.31 -8.17 -24.01
CA LEU A 46 16.36 -8.50 -22.95
C LEU A 46 14.94 -8.07 -23.32
N VAL A 47 13.96 -8.88 -22.92
CA VAL A 47 12.54 -8.61 -23.11
C VAL A 47 11.95 -7.87 -21.92
N TYR A 48 11.08 -6.90 -22.19
CA TYR A 48 10.40 -6.14 -21.15
C TYR A 48 9.19 -6.86 -20.58
N LEU A 49 9.28 -7.23 -19.30
CA LEU A 49 8.19 -7.77 -18.51
C LEU A 49 7.57 -6.67 -17.64
N PRO A 50 6.33 -6.23 -17.93
CA PRO A 50 5.64 -5.22 -17.11
C PRO A 50 5.32 -5.75 -15.70
N ARG A 51 5.20 -4.84 -14.74
CA ARG A 51 4.68 -5.14 -13.40
C ARG A 51 3.22 -5.61 -13.48
N GLY A 52 2.82 -6.54 -12.61
CA GLY A 52 1.41 -6.93 -12.47
C GLY A 52 1.25 -8.28 -11.80
N ASP A 53 1.94 -9.30 -12.32
CA ASP A 53 1.99 -10.61 -11.70
C ASP A 53 3.28 -10.76 -10.89
N ALA A 54 3.14 -10.76 -9.56
CA ALA A 54 4.25 -10.90 -8.63
C ALA A 54 4.92 -12.28 -8.71
N ALA A 55 4.20 -13.34 -9.07
CA ALA A 55 4.78 -14.66 -9.24
C ALA A 55 5.60 -14.72 -10.54
N LEU A 56 5.05 -14.22 -11.64
CA LEU A 56 5.74 -14.18 -12.93
C LEU A 56 7.00 -13.32 -12.88
N THR A 57 6.89 -12.07 -12.39
CA THR A 57 8.04 -11.16 -12.28
C THR A 57 9.14 -11.67 -11.35
N ARG A 58 8.77 -12.39 -10.27
CA ARG A 58 9.74 -13.02 -9.37
C ARG A 58 10.45 -14.20 -10.04
N ARG A 59 9.68 -15.10 -10.68
CA ARG A 59 10.22 -16.30 -11.34
C ARG A 59 11.07 -15.97 -12.55
N ALA A 60 10.63 -15.03 -13.39
CA ALA A 60 11.41 -14.56 -14.53
C ALA A 60 12.74 -13.96 -14.06
N ARG A 61 12.74 -13.17 -12.98
CA ARG A 61 13.98 -12.65 -12.37
C ARG A 61 14.89 -13.77 -11.85
N GLU A 62 14.33 -14.76 -11.16
CA GLU A 62 15.09 -15.88 -10.58
C GLU A 62 15.68 -16.80 -11.66
N ALA A 63 15.01 -16.93 -12.81
CA ALA A 63 15.45 -17.76 -13.94
C ALA A 63 16.40 -17.04 -14.91
N SER A 64 16.51 -15.71 -14.83
CA SER A 64 17.32 -14.88 -15.72
C SER A 64 18.72 -14.67 -15.14
N ALA A 65 19.76 -14.95 -15.93
CA ALA A 65 21.14 -14.67 -15.56
C ALA A 65 21.44 -13.16 -15.58
N LEU A 66 20.93 -12.46 -16.60
CA LEU A 66 20.98 -10.99 -16.70
C LEU A 66 19.57 -10.41 -16.60
N TRP A 67 19.40 -9.35 -15.81
CA TRP A 67 18.12 -8.65 -15.69
C TRP A 67 18.33 -7.21 -15.22
N ALA A 68 17.39 -6.33 -15.55
CA ALA A 68 17.43 -4.93 -15.14
C ALA A 68 16.08 -4.47 -14.58
N VAL A 69 16.11 -3.51 -13.65
CA VAL A 69 14.89 -2.92 -13.08
C VAL A 69 14.46 -1.72 -13.91
N VAL A 70 13.23 -1.75 -14.41
CA VAL A 70 12.66 -0.60 -15.13
C VAL A 70 11.89 0.29 -14.17
N VAL A 71 12.23 1.57 -14.10
CA VAL A 71 11.58 2.58 -13.26
C VAL A 71 11.09 3.76 -14.08
N ARG A 72 10.12 4.49 -13.53
CA ARG A 72 9.62 5.75 -14.09
C ARG A 72 9.35 6.75 -12.99
N HIS A 73 9.71 8.01 -13.22
CA HIS A 73 9.44 9.07 -12.26
C HIS A 73 7.95 9.41 -12.19
N ASN A 74 7.34 9.24 -11.02
CA ASN A 74 5.99 9.69 -10.73
C ASN A 74 6.05 11.14 -10.20
N LYS A 75 5.79 12.11 -11.08
CA LYS A 75 5.81 13.54 -10.73
C LYS A 75 4.85 13.90 -9.58
N ARG A 76 3.69 13.24 -9.50
CA ARG A 76 2.67 13.53 -8.47
C ARG A 76 3.11 13.07 -7.07
N ARG A 77 3.94 12.02 -7.01
CA ARG A 77 4.45 11.45 -5.75
C ARG A 77 5.93 11.76 -5.51
N THR A 78 6.54 12.55 -6.39
CA THR A 78 7.94 12.99 -6.35
C THR A 78 8.93 11.85 -6.10
N ARG A 79 8.71 10.69 -6.74
CA ARG A 79 9.53 9.48 -6.55
C ARG A 79 9.56 8.62 -7.80
N TYR A 80 10.60 7.81 -7.95
CA TYR A 80 10.63 6.75 -8.95
C TYR A 80 9.78 5.56 -8.51
N GLU A 81 9.03 5.01 -9.46
CA GLU A 81 8.23 3.80 -9.27
C GLU A 81 8.70 2.74 -10.24
N ARG A 82 8.88 1.51 -9.73
CA ARG A 82 9.13 0.33 -10.55
C ARG A 82 7.96 0.10 -11.52
N GLN A 83 8.27 -0.03 -12.80
CA GLN A 83 7.33 -0.30 -13.89
C GLN A 83 7.39 -1.76 -14.36
N GLY A 84 8.53 -2.43 -14.21
CA GLY A 84 8.71 -3.80 -14.68
C GLY A 84 10.16 -4.29 -14.50
N LEU A 85 10.52 -5.28 -15.30
CA LEU A 85 11.87 -5.83 -15.43
C LEU A 85 12.23 -5.97 -16.92
N LEU A 86 13.52 -5.91 -17.23
CA LEU A 86 14.07 -6.56 -18.42
C LEU A 86 14.64 -7.90 -17.99
N VAL A 87 14.33 -8.96 -18.72
CA VAL A 87 14.76 -10.35 -18.45
C VAL A 87 15.08 -11.06 -19.76
N GLU A 88 15.77 -12.18 -19.70
CA GLU A 88 16.01 -13.02 -20.87
C GLU A 88 14.71 -13.67 -21.34
N GLU A 89 14.54 -13.79 -22.66
CA GLU A 89 13.33 -14.39 -23.25
C GLU A 89 13.11 -15.84 -22.80
N ALA A 90 14.17 -16.63 -22.76
CA ALA A 90 14.12 -18.01 -22.27
C ALA A 90 13.70 -18.09 -20.79
N ALA A 91 14.18 -17.16 -19.95
CA ALA A 91 13.79 -17.08 -18.55
C ALA A 91 12.32 -16.71 -18.38
N LEU A 92 11.81 -15.80 -19.22
CA LEU A 92 10.38 -15.46 -19.25
C LEU A 92 9.52 -16.67 -19.63
N ALA A 93 9.88 -17.39 -20.70
CA ALA A 93 9.11 -18.55 -21.15
C ALA A 93 9.03 -19.67 -20.08
N VAL A 94 10.15 -19.95 -19.40
CA VAL A 94 10.18 -20.91 -18.27
C VAL A 94 9.29 -20.43 -17.13
N ALA A 95 9.34 -19.13 -16.80
CA ALA A 95 8.52 -18.55 -15.75
C ALA A 95 7.02 -18.60 -16.07
N GLU A 96 6.63 -18.34 -17.32
CA GLU A 96 5.24 -18.42 -17.79
C GLU A 96 4.71 -19.85 -17.71
N ALA A 97 5.47 -20.84 -18.20
CA ALA A 97 5.10 -22.25 -18.10
C ALA A 97 4.91 -22.69 -16.64
N ALA A 98 5.83 -22.31 -15.75
CA ALA A 98 5.71 -22.59 -14.33
C ALA A 98 4.51 -21.89 -13.68
N CYS A 99 4.20 -20.66 -14.08
CA CYS A 99 3.02 -19.91 -13.62
C CYS A 99 1.72 -20.55 -14.09
N LEU A 100 1.67 -21.06 -15.32
CA LEU A 100 0.50 -21.76 -15.83
C LEU A 100 0.28 -23.07 -15.05
N ALA A 101 1.35 -23.83 -14.83
CA ALA A 101 1.30 -25.13 -14.15
C ALA A 101 0.73 -25.06 -12.72
N ASP A 102 0.95 -23.96 -11.99
CA ASP A 102 0.48 -23.81 -10.61
C ASP A 102 -0.64 -22.76 -10.42
N ALA A 103 -1.24 -22.28 -11.52
CA ALA A 103 -2.25 -21.23 -11.50
C ALA A 103 -3.44 -21.58 -10.60
N ASP A 104 -3.99 -22.78 -10.75
CA ASP A 104 -5.15 -23.23 -9.96
C ASP A 104 -4.83 -23.42 -8.48
N ALA A 105 -3.65 -23.99 -8.19
CA ALA A 105 -3.20 -24.16 -6.80
C ALA A 105 -3.04 -22.80 -6.11
N ARG A 106 -2.49 -21.80 -6.80
CA ARG A 106 -2.41 -20.42 -6.30
C ARG A 106 -3.79 -19.78 -6.16
N ALA A 107 -4.71 -20.00 -7.10
CA ALA A 107 -6.08 -19.50 -7.02
C ALA A 107 -6.81 -20.06 -5.79
N ARG A 108 -6.80 -21.38 -5.59
CA ARG A 108 -7.38 -22.05 -4.43
C ARG A 108 -6.76 -21.58 -3.12
N ARG A 109 -5.44 -21.34 -3.08
CA ARG A 109 -4.77 -20.77 -1.89
C ARG A 109 -5.24 -19.36 -1.61
N ARG A 110 -5.34 -18.48 -2.63
CA ARG A 110 -5.82 -17.10 -2.47
C ARG A 110 -7.25 -17.06 -1.93
N GLU A 111 -8.11 -17.94 -2.42
CA GLU A 111 -9.49 -18.08 -1.95
C GLU A 111 -9.56 -18.49 -0.47
N ARG A 112 -8.86 -19.56 -0.08
CA ARG A 112 -8.77 -19.97 1.33
C ARG A 112 -8.19 -18.87 2.22
N ASP A 113 -7.17 -18.18 1.76
CA ASP A 113 -6.57 -17.07 2.50
C ASP A 113 -7.52 -15.87 2.60
N ALA A 114 -8.37 -15.63 1.60
CA ALA A 114 -9.41 -14.61 1.65
C ALA A 114 -10.50 -14.97 2.68
N ALA A 115 -10.98 -16.22 2.66
CA ALA A 115 -11.92 -16.73 3.65
C ALA A 115 -11.36 -16.65 5.08
N ARG A 116 -10.10 -17.07 5.28
CA ARG A 116 -9.42 -16.95 6.57
C ARG A 116 -9.32 -15.50 7.04
N ARG A 117 -8.99 -14.56 6.14
CA ARG A 117 -8.91 -13.13 6.47
C ARG A 117 -10.28 -12.54 6.82
N ALA A 118 -11.34 -12.92 6.11
CA ALA A 118 -12.70 -12.49 6.41
C ALA A 118 -13.12 -12.98 7.81
N ALA A 119 -12.87 -14.24 8.14
CA ALA A 119 -13.14 -14.78 9.48
C ALA A 119 -12.34 -14.06 10.58
N GLN A 120 -11.06 -13.75 10.33
CA GLN A 120 -10.24 -12.96 11.26
C GLN A 120 -10.77 -11.53 11.44
N ASP A 121 -11.35 -10.92 10.39
CA ASP A 121 -11.90 -9.57 10.46
C ASP A 121 -13.15 -9.52 11.33
N VAL A 122 -14.04 -10.50 11.19
CA VAL A 122 -15.20 -10.66 12.08
C VAL A 122 -14.77 -10.82 13.54
N ARG A 123 -13.80 -11.72 13.81
CA ARG A 123 -13.27 -11.92 15.17
C ARG A 123 -12.63 -10.66 15.74
N PHE A 124 -11.84 -9.96 14.94
CA PHE A 124 -11.20 -8.72 15.36
C PHE A 124 -12.22 -7.62 15.65
N MET A 125 -13.24 -7.46 14.80
CA MET A 125 -14.33 -6.51 15.04
C MET A 125 -15.06 -6.81 16.35
N ALA A 126 -15.42 -8.08 16.60
CA ALA A 126 -16.07 -8.49 17.83
C ALA A 126 -15.20 -8.23 19.07
N ALA A 127 -13.90 -8.55 19.01
CA ALA A 127 -12.98 -8.30 20.11
C ALA A 127 -12.77 -6.80 20.37
N PHE A 128 -12.64 -6.00 19.31
CA PHE A 128 -12.52 -4.54 19.42
C PHE A 128 -13.78 -3.91 20.02
N ARG A 129 -14.96 -4.36 19.59
CA ARG A 129 -16.25 -3.97 20.17
C ARG A 129 -16.33 -4.32 21.66
N ALA A 130 -15.97 -5.54 22.03
CA ALA A 130 -15.96 -5.97 23.43
C ALA A 130 -15.04 -5.09 24.28
N GLU A 131 -13.87 -4.73 23.76
CA GLU A 131 -12.94 -3.85 24.46
C GLU A 131 -13.46 -2.41 24.58
N ILE A 132 -14.17 -1.89 23.57
CA ILE A 132 -14.87 -0.60 23.69
C ILE A 132 -15.85 -0.66 24.86
N LEU A 133 -16.73 -1.68 24.90
CA LEU A 133 -17.74 -1.81 25.95
C LEU A 133 -17.12 -2.07 27.33
N ARG A 134 -15.93 -2.67 27.39
CA ARG A 134 -15.19 -2.83 28.65
C ARG A 134 -14.65 -1.49 29.17
N LEU A 135 -14.14 -0.63 28.28
CA LEU A 135 -13.59 0.68 28.64
C LEU A 135 -14.66 1.77 28.79
N TYR A 136 -15.81 1.56 28.15
CA TYR A 136 -16.93 2.48 28.06
C TYR A 136 -18.26 1.71 28.22
N PRO A 137 -18.61 1.28 29.44
CA PRO A 137 -19.77 0.41 29.70
C PRO A 137 -21.11 1.00 29.24
N ASP A 138 -21.29 2.30 29.42
CA ASP A 138 -22.48 3.06 29.02
C ASP A 138 -22.48 3.46 27.52
N CYS A 139 -21.50 3.00 26.72
CA CYS A 139 -21.52 3.24 25.28
C CYS A 139 -22.67 2.44 24.61
N PRO A 140 -23.53 3.08 23.80
CA PRO A 140 -24.58 2.36 23.10
C PRO A 140 -24.00 1.23 22.21
N ALA A 141 -24.58 0.04 22.30
CA ALA A 141 -24.10 -1.15 21.57
C ALA A 141 -23.91 -0.88 20.07
N ALA A 142 -24.89 -0.24 19.43
CA ALA A 142 -24.81 0.14 18.02
C ALA A 142 -23.63 1.08 17.71
N ARG A 143 -23.31 2.01 18.62
CA ARG A 143 -22.15 2.90 18.48
C ARG A 143 -20.84 2.12 18.60
N ALA A 144 -20.75 1.20 19.55
CA ALA A 144 -19.58 0.32 19.67
C ALA A 144 -19.38 -0.53 18.41
N ASP A 145 -20.46 -1.04 17.81
CA ASP A 145 -20.45 -1.79 16.55
C ASP A 145 -19.93 -0.95 15.37
N GLU A 146 -20.46 0.27 15.21
CA GLU A 146 -20.02 1.20 14.15
C GLU A 146 -18.54 1.58 14.30
N ILE A 147 -18.09 1.87 15.52
CA ILE A 147 -16.70 2.23 15.81
C ILE A 147 -15.78 1.05 15.51
N ALA A 148 -16.15 -0.16 15.96
CA ALA A 148 -15.37 -1.37 15.73
C ALA A 148 -15.28 -1.70 14.23
N ALA A 149 -16.40 -1.62 13.50
CA ALA A 149 -16.43 -1.81 12.05
C ALA A 149 -15.52 -0.80 11.35
N HIS A 150 -15.63 0.48 11.69
CA HIS A 150 -14.82 1.54 11.10
C HIS A 150 -13.32 1.36 11.40
N ALA A 151 -12.96 1.09 12.65
CA ALA A 151 -11.57 0.90 13.07
C ALA A 151 -10.92 -0.34 12.44
N SER A 152 -11.72 -1.34 12.09
CA SER A 152 -11.29 -2.64 11.57
C SER A 152 -11.06 -2.68 10.05
N VAL A 153 -11.38 -1.62 9.32
CA VAL A 153 -11.19 -1.60 7.86
C VAL A 153 -9.70 -1.80 7.50
N ARG A 154 -9.41 -2.79 6.65
CA ARG A 154 -8.03 -3.08 6.21
C ARG A 154 -7.51 -2.03 5.24
N GLY A 155 -6.20 -1.81 5.25
CA GLY A 155 -5.51 -0.95 4.28
C GLY A 155 -5.77 0.55 4.41
N SER A 156 -6.54 0.98 5.41
CA SER A 156 -6.93 2.39 5.54
C SER A 156 -6.03 3.24 6.46
N GLY A 157 -5.00 2.65 7.07
CA GLY A 157 -4.14 3.33 8.04
C GLY A 157 -4.84 3.72 9.34
N ARG A 158 -5.98 3.10 9.69
CA ARG A 158 -6.73 3.37 10.91
C ARG A 158 -6.09 2.72 12.13
N VAL A 159 -6.30 3.33 13.31
CA VAL A 159 -5.69 2.93 14.58
C VAL A 159 -5.94 1.45 14.91
N GLY A 160 -7.14 0.92 14.62
CA GLY A 160 -7.48 -0.48 14.87
C GLY A 160 -6.59 -1.50 14.14
N ARG A 161 -5.92 -1.11 13.05
CA ARG A 161 -4.96 -1.98 12.33
C ARG A 161 -3.50 -1.61 12.58
N SER A 162 -3.22 -0.71 13.51
CA SER A 162 -1.87 -0.54 14.04
C SER A 162 -1.47 -1.73 14.94
N ALA A 163 -0.20 -1.82 15.33
CA ALA A 163 0.23 -2.85 16.28
C ALA A 163 -0.53 -2.74 17.62
N ALA A 164 -0.64 -1.52 18.16
CA ALA A 164 -1.37 -1.24 19.39
C ALA A 164 -2.88 -1.52 19.26
N GLY A 165 -3.49 -1.17 18.12
CA GLY A 165 -4.90 -1.47 17.87
C GLY A 165 -5.19 -2.96 17.74
N ARG A 166 -4.26 -3.75 17.17
CA ARG A 166 -4.37 -5.22 17.12
C ARG A 166 -4.18 -5.87 18.48
N ALA A 167 -3.36 -5.27 19.33
CA ALA A 167 -3.16 -5.68 20.73
C ALA A 167 -4.31 -5.24 21.65
N LEU A 168 -5.33 -4.55 21.11
CA LEU A 168 -6.43 -3.96 21.88
C LEU A 168 -5.93 -3.06 23.01
N ASP A 169 -4.83 -2.33 22.75
CA ASP A 169 -4.29 -1.36 23.71
C ASP A 169 -5.37 -0.33 24.10
N PRO A 170 -5.61 -0.09 25.39
CA PRO A 170 -6.66 0.84 25.83
C PRO A 170 -6.51 2.26 25.27
N GLY A 171 -5.27 2.73 25.10
CA GLY A 171 -4.98 4.04 24.49
C GLY A 171 -5.37 4.07 23.01
N ALA A 172 -5.03 3.03 22.25
CA ALA A 172 -5.42 2.88 20.85
C ALA A 172 -6.93 2.75 20.66
N VAL A 173 -7.61 1.97 21.51
CA VAL A 173 -9.07 1.82 21.49
C VAL A 173 -9.74 3.15 21.84
N GLY A 174 -9.31 3.80 22.92
CA GLY A 174 -9.82 5.12 23.31
C GLY A 174 -9.59 6.20 22.24
N ALA A 175 -8.46 6.17 21.54
CA ALA A 175 -8.20 7.07 20.41
C ALA A 175 -9.16 6.84 19.23
N ALA A 176 -9.53 5.58 18.95
CA ALA A 176 -10.52 5.25 17.94
C ALA A 176 -11.92 5.73 18.33
N VAL A 177 -12.34 5.49 19.57
CA VAL A 177 -13.63 5.97 20.11
C VAL A 177 -13.70 7.50 20.06
N ARG A 178 -12.67 8.18 20.56
CA ARG A 178 -12.55 9.65 20.50
C ARG A 178 -12.65 10.18 19.07
N ALA A 179 -11.98 9.52 18.12
CA ALA A 179 -12.04 9.91 16.73
C ALA A 179 -13.46 9.76 16.17
N ALA A 180 -14.16 8.68 16.48
CA ALA A 180 -15.55 8.49 16.06
C ALA A 180 -16.49 9.54 16.66
N VAL A 181 -16.37 9.80 17.98
CA VAL A 181 -17.16 10.83 18.67
C VAL A 181 -16.95 12.20 18.04
N ARG A 182 -15.69 12.55 17.72
CA ARG A 182 -15.38 13.81 17.04
C ARG A 182 -16.15 13.96 15.72
N HIS A 183 -16.23 12.92 14.90
CA HIS A 183 -16.81 13.03 13.56
C HIS A 183 -18.33 12.90 13.55
N VAL A 184 -18.92 12.15 14.50
CA VAL A 184 -20.36 11.87 14.49
C VAL A 184 -21.13 12.72 15.49
N ASP A 185 -20.55 12.95 16.67
CA ASP A 185 -21.25 13.56 17.80
C ASP A 185 -20.90 15.05 17.97
N THR A 186 -20.17 15.65 17.03
CA THR A 186 -19.80 17.06 17.07
C THR A 186 -19.83 17.73 15.69
N GLU A 187 -19.83 19.05 15.67
CA GLU A 187 -19.75 19.90 14.46
C GLU A 187 -18.38 19.89 13.76
N TYR A 188 -17.47 18.99 14.13
CA TYR A 188 -16.09 18.96 13.62
C TYR A 188 -16.00 19.00 12.09
N ASP A 189 -16.82 18.19 11.41
CA ASP A 189 -16.80 18.10 9.96
C ASP A 189 -17.34 19.39 9.31
N ALA A 190 -18.34 20.03 9.91
CA ALA A 190 -18.84 21.33 9.47
C ALA A 190 -17.76 22.43 9.59
N LEU A 191 -17.01 22.45 10.71
CA LEU A 191 -15.89 23.37 10.89
C LEU A 191 -14.80 23.16 9.83
N LEU A 192 -14.49 21.91 9.45
CA LEU A 192 -13.54 21.63 8.38
C LEU A 192 -14.04 22.13 7.02
N MET A 193 -15.33 21.98 6.73
CA MET A 193 -15.94 22.48 5.50
C MET A 193 -15.92 24.01 5.42
N GLN A 194 -16.03 24.69 6.57
CA GLN A 194 -15.81 26.14 6.70
C GLN A 194 -14.33 26.55 6.68
N ARG A 195 -13.41 25.62 6.36
CA ARG A 195 -11.96 25.82 6.28
C ARG A 195 -11.32 26.24 7.60
N VAL A 196 -11.95 25.96 8.75
CA VAL A 196 -11.34 26.17 10.06
C VAL A 196 -10.11 25.24 10.18
N PRO A 197 -8.92 25.76 10.56
CA PRO A 197 -7.74 24.92 10.71
C PRO A 197 -7.96 23.77 11.70
N ARG A 198 -7.47 22.57 11.35
CA ARG A 198 -7.72 21.34 12.13
C ARG A 198 -7.40 21.44 13.62
N HIS A 199 -6.33 22.14 13.98
CA HIS A 199 -5.95 22.32 15.39
C HIS A 199 -6.99 23.16 16.15
N GLN A 200 -7.54 24.20 15.52
CA GLN A 200 -8.59 25.03 16.10
C GLN A 200 -9.92 24.28 16.17
N ALA A 201 -10.30 23.59 15.10
CA ALA A 201 -11.50 22.77 15.08
C ALA A 201 -11.47 21.71 16.19
N ARG A 202 -10.33 21.01 16.35
CA ARG A 202 -10.13 20.03 17.43
C ARG A 202 -10.24 20.67 18.82
N ARG A 203 -9.68 21.86 19.02
CA ARG A 203 -9.76 22.58 20.30
C ARG A 203 -11.20 22.97 20.64
N ARG A 204 -11.98 23.43 19.64
CA ARG A 204 -13.38 23.82 19.81
C ARG A 204 -14.28 22.65 20.23
N VAL A 205 -14.14 21.50 19.59
CA VAL A 205 -14.99 20.33 19.87
C VAL A 205 -14.50 19.48 21.04
N ALA A 206 -13.30 19.74 21.58
CA ALA A 206 -12.71 18.94 22.66
C ALA A 206 -13.62 18.81 23.90
N PRO A 207 -14.26 19.88 24.42
CA PRO A 207 -15.17 19.75 25.56
C PRO A 207 -16.37 18.86 25.28
N ALA A 208 -16.97 18.96 24.08
CA ALA A 208 -18.10 18.12 23.67
C ALA A 208 -17.71 16.63 23.60
N ILE A 209 -16.54 16.34 23.04
CA ILE A 209 -16.00 14.98 23.00
C ILE A 209 -15.79 14.43 24.42
N GLU A 210 -15.16 15.19 25.31
CA GLU A 210 -14.92 14.75 26.70
C GLU A 210 -16.22 14.53 27.48
N ALA A 211 -17.27 15.31 27.22
CA ALA A 211 -18.58 15.11 27.83
C ALA A 211 -19.17 13.75 27.44
N VAL A 212 -19.16 13.40 26.14
CA VAL A 212 -19.64 12.10 25.65
C VAL A 212 -18.80 10.95 26.21
N LEU A 213 -17.46 11.06 26.15
CA LEU A 213 -16.57 10.01 26.67
C LEU A 213 -16.73 9.81 28.18
N ARG A 214 -16.99 10.88 28.95
CA ARG A 214 -17.27 10.78 30.39
C ARG A 214 -18.62 10.16 30.68
N ALA A 215 -19.63 10.41 29.83
CA ALA A 215 -20.92 9.74 29.95
C ALA A 215 -20.77 8.23 29.73
N TRP A 216 -20.02 7.80 28.72
CA TRP A 216 -19.88 6.38 28.41
C TRP A 216 -18.94 5.59 29.33
N ARG A 217 -18.10 6.24 30.15
CA ARG A 217 -17.20 5.57 31.11
C ARG A 217 -17.86 5.17 32.42
N ARG A 218 -19.10 5.59 32.65
CA ARG A 218 -19.83 5.28 33.87
C ARG A 218 -20.39 3.87 33.82
#